data_AF-A0A1Z4MUV7-F1
#
_entry.id   AF-A0A1Z4MUV7-F1
#
_cell.length_a   1.000
_cell.length_b   1.000
_cell.length_c   1.000
_cell.angle_alpha   90.00
_cell.angle_beta   90.00
_cell.angle_gamma   90.00
#
_symmetry.space_group_name_H-M   'P 1'
#
loop_
_entity.id
_entity.type
_entity.pdbx_description
1 polymer ?
#
loop_
_entity_poly.entity_id
_entity_poly.type
_entity_poly.pdbx_seq_one_letter_code
_entity_poly.pdbx_strand_id
1 'polypeptide(L)'
;MSLQKIALLNPVECIQQIVSAYAEYKIVAQQEKTKRHKIDAWEKASITKINAQRDLLMAYLDRSFDERAENFRALFAVVDSAIASGNNEQLALTLNTITEIAKSSPFKDLANLTNVRAALNDPNHEWTF
;
A
#
# COMPACT_ATOMS: atom_id res chain seq x y z
N MET A 1 15.03 57.55 -53.58
CA MET A 1 16.12 56.58 -53.41
C MET A 1 15.73 55.64 -52.27
N SER A 2 15.64 54.34 -52.58
CA SER A 2 15.53 53.20 -51.64
C SER A 2 14.27 53.07 -50.77
N LEU A 3 13.14 52.74 -51.40
CA LEU A 3 12.18 51.79 -50.82
C LEU A 3 12.78 50.39 -50.97
N GLN A 4 13.56 49.92 -49.99
CA GLN A 4 14.06 48.55 -50.02
C GLN A 4 14.10 47.95 -48.62
N LYS A 5 13.48 46.76 -48.51
CA LYS A 5 13.33 45.86 -47.35
C LYS A 5 12.05 45.98 -46.53
N ILE A 6 10.90 45.82 -47.19
CA ILE A 6 9.96 44.80 -46.68
C ILE A 6 10.41 43.52 -47.38
N ALA A 7 11.07 42.62 -46.64
CA ALA A 7 11.38 41.30 -47.17
C ALA A 7 10.06 40.68 -47.66
N LEU A 8 9.96 40.45 -48.96
CA LEU A 8 8.80 39.76 -49.54
C LEU A 8 8.76 38.37 -48.89
N LEU A 9 7.84 38.19 -47.95
CA LEU A 9 7.50 36.89 -47.39
C LEU A 9 7.19 35.96 -48.56
N ASN A 10 8.05 34.96 -48.77
CA ASN A 10 7.82 33.95 -49.78
C ASN A 10 6.56 33.16 -49.38
N PRO A 11 5.46 33.22 -50.15
CA PRO A 11 4.20 32.58 -49.74
C PRO A 11 4.34 31.07 -49.55
N VAL A 12 5.25 30.44 -50.30
CA VAL A 12 5.56 29.00 -50.16
C VAL A 12 6.23 28.72 -48.82
N GLU A 13 7.19 29.55 -48.40
CA GLU A 13 7.84 29.41 -47.09
C GLU A 13 6.86 29.61 -45.94
N CYS A 14 5.90 30.53 -46.08
CA CYS A 14 4.86 30.75 -45.08
C CYS A 14 3.95 29.52 -44.92
N ILE A 15 3.51 28.94 -46.03
CA ILE A 15 2.69 27.72 -46.03
C ILE A 15 3.50 26.56 -45.44
N GLN A 16 4.78 26.42 -45.81
CA GLN A 16 5.66 25.39 -45.27
C GLN A 16 5.81 25.51 -43.75
N GLN A 17 6.01 26.71 -43.22
CA GLN A 17 6.11 26.96 -41.78
C GLN A 17 4.81 26.62 -41.06
N ILE A 18 3.66 26.99 -41.61
CA ILE A 18 2.35 26.67 -41.02
C ILE A 18 2.12 25.16 -40.97
N VAL A 19 2.41 24.45 -42.07
CA VAL A 19 2.25 22.99 -42.15
C VAL A 19 3.19 22.29 -41.18
N SER A 20 4.46 22.71 -41.11
CA SER A 20 5.43 22.17 -40.16
C SER A 20 5.01 22.42 -38.72
N ALA A 21 4.61 23.63 -38.37
CA ALA A 21 4.14 23.98 -37.02
C ALA A 21 2.89 23.20 -36.62
N TYR A 22 1.96 22.98 -37.55
CA TYR A 22 0.78 22.15 -37.28
C TYR A 22 1.15 20.67 -37.10
N ALA A 23 2.06 20.13 -37.91
CA ALA A 23 2.53 18.76 -37.76
C ALA A 23 3.25 18.56 -36.42
N GLU A 24 4.13 19.49 -36.04
CA GLU A 24 4.81 19.50 -34.74
C GLU A 24 3.81 19.58 -33.60
N TYR A 25 2.82 20.48 -33.67
CA TYR A 25 1.75 20.57 -32.70
C TYR A 25 1.01 19.24 -32.53
N LYS A 26 0.66 18.57 -33.64
CA LYS A 26 -0.04 17.27 -33.60
C LYS A 26 0.82 16.18 -32.95
N ILE A 27 2.11 16.15 -33.23
CA ILE A 27 3.06 15.21 -32.62
C ILE A 27 3.15 15.46 -31.12
N VAL A 28 3.40 16.71 -30.71
CA VAL A 28 3.51 17.09 -29.29
C VAL A 28 2.21 16.81 -28.55
N ALA A 29 1.06 17.19 -29.11
CA ALA A 29 -0.25 16.92 -28.51
C ALA A 29 -0.48 15.42 -28.27
N GLN A 30 -0.11 14.58 -29.23
CA GLN A 30 -0.25 13.13 -29.09
C GLN A 30 0.73 12.55 -28.05
N GLN A 31 1.96 13.05 -28.00
CA GLN A 31 2.95 12.66 -26.99
C GLN A 31 2.49 13.04 -25.59
N GLU A 32 2.00 14.27 -25.40
CA GLU A 32 1.49 14.74 -24.11
C GLU A 32 0.23 14.00 -23.68
N LYS A 33 -0.67 13.68 -24.62
CA LYS A 33 -1.83 12.81 -24.33
C LYS A 33 -1.38 11.42 -23.86
N THR A 34 -0.37 10.85 -24.49
CA THR A 34 0.18 9.55 -24.10
C THR A 34 0.84 9.62 -22.71
N LYS A 35 1.57 10.70 -22.41
CA LYS A 35 2.17 10.92 -21.08
C LYS A 35 1.09 11.03 -20.00
N ARG A 36 0.02 11.80 -20.22
CA ARG A 36 -1.11 11.91 -19.28
C ARG A 36 -1.77 10.55 -19.03
N HIS A 37 -2.07 9.79 -20.08
CA HIS A 37 -2.63 8.43 -19.91
C HIS A 37 -1.70 7.50 -19.13
N LYS A 38 -0.37 7.60 -19.30
CA LYS A 38 0.58 6.84 -18.48
C LYS A 38 0.55 7.26 -17.01
N ILE A 39 0.41 8.55 -16.72
CA ILE A 39 0.28 9.06 -15.34
C ILE A 39 -1.02 8.53 -14.72
N ASP A 40 -2.15 8.64 -15.42
CA ASP A 40 -3.45 8.16 -14.91
C ASP A 40 -3.42 6.65 -14.63
N ALA A 41 -2.82 5.86 -15.54
CA ALA A 41 -2.68 4.43 -15.36
C ALA A 41 -1.77 4.09 -14.17
N TRP A 42 -0.66 4.81 -14.02
CA TRP A 42 0.27 4.64 -12.90
C TRP A 42 -0.37 5.03 -11.56
N GLU A 43 -1.11 6.13 -11.52
CA GLU A 43 -1.86 6.58 -10.34
C GLU A 43 -2.87 5.51 -9.93
N LYS A 44 -3.70 5.04 -10.85
CA LYS A 44 -4.70 4.00 -10.58
C LYS A 44 -4.08 2.71 -10.05
N ALA A 45 -2.98 2.26 -10.67
CA ALA A 45 -2.27 1.06 -10.22
C ALA A 45 -1.67 1.25 -8.81
N SER A 46 -1.09 2.42 -8.55
CA SER A 46 -0.48 2.76 -7.26
C SER A 46 -1.52 2.83 -6.14
N ILE A 47 -2.65 3.51 -6.38
CA ILE A 47 -3.76 3.59 -5.42
C ILE A 47 -4.35 2.19 -5.15
N THR A 48 -4.54 1.39 -6.20
CA THR A 48 -5.04 0.01 -6.05
C THR A 48 -4.10 -0.82 -5.19
N LYS A 49 -2.78 -0.73 -5.42
CA LYS A 49 -1.77 -1.40 -4.61
C LYS A 49 -1.81 -0.96 -3.14
N ILE A 50 -1.88 0.36 -2.89
CA ILE A 50 -1.96 0.90 -1.52
C ILE A 50 -3.21 0.38 -0.80
N ASN A 51 -4.36 0.39 -1.48
CA ASN A 51 -5.61 -0.09 -0.89
C ASN A 51 -5.54 -1.60 -0.57
N ALA A 52 -5.02 -2.42 -1.49
CA ALA A 52 -4.84 -3.85 -1.23
C ALA A 52 -3.91 -4.12 -0.04
N GLN A 53 -2.81 -3.36 0.07
CA GLN A 53 -1.89 -3.48 1.21
C GLN A 53 -2.55 -3.06 2.54
N ARG A 54 -3.35 -1.99 2.52
CA ARG A 54 -4.15 -1.56 3.68
C ARG A 54 -5.14 -2.65 4.09
N ASP A 55 -5.89 -3.20 3.14
CA ASP A 55 -6.94 -4.16 3.44
C ASP A 55 -6.34 -5.46 4.02
N LEU A 56 -5.19 -5.92 3.52
CA LEU A 56 -4.45 -7.03 4.11
C LEU A 56 -3.99 -6.73 5.54
N LEU A 57 -3.42 -5.54 5.78
CA LEU A 57 -2.98 -5.13 7.11
C LEU A 57 -4.14 -5.07 8.09
N MET A 58 -5.28 -4.51 7.68
CA MET A 58 -6.48 -4.44 8.52
C MET A 58 -7.01 -5.84 8.85
N ALA A 59 -7.09 -6.73 7.86
CA ALA A 59 -7.51 -8.12 8.09
C ALA A 59 -6.57 -8.87 9.05
N TYR A 60 -5.26 -8.67 8.92
CA TYR A 60 -4.26 -9.21 9.86
C TYR A 60 -4.50 -8.70 11.28
N LEU A 61 -4.71 -7.39 11.44
CA LEU A 61 -4.95 -6.78 12.74
C LEU A 61 -6.22 -7.35 13.38
N ASP A 62 -7.35 -7.31 12.67
CA ASP A 62 -8.62 -7.82 13.16
C ASP A 62 -8.48 -9.28 13.62
N ARG A 63 -7.86 -10.13 12.80
CA ARG A 63 -7.64 -11.54 13.14
C ARG A 63 -6.74 -11.73 14.37
N SER A 64 -5.62 -11.00 14.45
CA SER A 64 -4.69 -11.08 15.59
C SER A 64 -5.34 -10.64 16.91
N PHE A 65 -6.21 -9.63 16.87
CA PHE A 65 -6.95 -9.20 18.05
C PHE A 65 -8.03 -10.22 18.45
N ASP A 66 -8.77 -10.78 17.48
CA ASP A 66 -9.78 -11.81 17.73
C ASP A 66 -9.18 -13.08 18.34
N GLU A 67 -8.07 -13.57 17.78
CA GLU A 67 -7.36 -14.73 18.31
C GLU A 67 -6.82 -14.49 19.72
N ARG A 68 -6.30 -13.29 19.99
CA ARG A 68 -5.87 -12.92 21.35
C ARG A 68 -7.05 -12.90 22.32
N ALA A 69 -8.19 -12.38 21.91
CA ALA A 69 -9.40 -12.37 22.74
C ALA A 69 -9.87 -13.79 23.06
N GLU A 70 -9.82 -14.70 22.07
CA GLU A 70 -10.16 -16.11 22.27
C GLU A 70 -9.17 -16.82 23.19
N ASN A 71 -7.87 -16.60 23.02
CA ASN A 71 -6.84 -17.16 23.89
C ASN A 71 -7.02 -16.71 25.34
N PHE A 72 -7.35 -15.43 25.59
CA PHE A 72 -7.64 -14.96 26.95
C PHE A 72 -8.89 -15.64 27.52
N ARG A 73 -9.97 -15.78 26.75
CA ARG A 73 -11.18 -16.50 27.20
C ARG A 73 -10.85 -17.95 27.60
N ALA A 74 -10.07 -18.66 26.78
CA ALA A 74 -9.67 -20.03 27.07
C ALA A 74 -8.80 -20.11 28.34
N LEU A 75 -7.84 -19.20 28.51
CA LEU A 75 -6.99 -19.16 29.71
C LEU A 75 -7.78 -18.84 30.97
N PHE A 76 -8.75 -17.93 30.91
CA PHE A 76 -9.63 -17.65 32.05
C PHE A 76 -10.50 -18.86 32.42
N ALA A 77 -11.01 -19.61 31.44
CA ALA A 77 -11.72 -20.85 31.71
C ALA A 77 -10.84 -21.90 32.42
N VAL A 78 -9.54 -21.97 32.07
CA VAL A 78 -8.58 -22.83 32.77
C VAL A 78 -8.32 -22.34 34.20
N VAL A 79 -8.24 -21.03 34.41
CA VAL A 79 -8.15 -20.42 35.76
C VAL A 79 -9.36 -20.84 36.61
N ASP A 80 -10.58 -20.69 36.09
CA ASP A 80 -11.81 -21.06 36.79
C ASP A 80 -11.81 -22.55 37.16
N SER A 81 -11.39 -23.42 36.24
CA SER A 81 -11.25 -24.86 36.48
C SER A 81 -10.19 -25.20 37.52
N ALA A 82 -9.04 -24.51 37.50
CA ALA A 82 -7.96 -24.72 38.46
C ALA A 82 -8.39 -24.31 39.88
N ILE A 83 -9.14 -23.21 40.00
CA ILE A 83 -9.73 -22.77 41.28
C ILE A 83 -10.73 -23.80 41.78
N ALA A 84 -11.65 -24.27 40.93
CA ALA A 84 -12.68 -25.24 41.31
C ALA A 84 -12.09 -26.60 41.75
N SER A 85 -10.97 -27.01 41.15
CA SER A 85 -10.28 -28.27 41.46
C SER A 85 -9.21 -28.15 42.55
N GLY A 86 -8.93 -26.95 43.06
CA GLY A 86 -7.84 -26.70 44.02
C GLY A 86 -6.43 -26.93 43.44
N ASN A 87 -6.29 -26.92 42.12
CA ASN A 87 -5.01 -27.17 41.44
C ASN A 87 -4.17 -25.89 41.37
N ASN A 88 -3.47 -25.60 42.46
CA ASN A 88 -2.64 -24.39 42.58
C ASN A 88 -1.48 -24.33 41.58
N GLU A 89 -0.95 -25.49 41.13
CA GLU A 89 0.11 -25.53 40.12
C GLU A 89 -0.41 -25.08 38.75
N GLN A 90 -1.56 -25.61 38.34
CA GLN A 90 -2.22 -25.20 37.09
C GLN A 90 -2.64 -23.73 37.12
N LEU A 91 -3.13 -23.25 38.28
CA LEU A 91 -3.47 -21.84 38.48
C LEU A 91 -2.25 -20.94 38.27
N ALA A 92 -1.12 -21.24 38.93
CA ALA A 92 0.10 -20.45 38.83
C ALA A 92 0.67 -20.45 37.39
N LEU A 93 0.68 -21.61 36.73
CA LEU A 93 1.14 -21.73 35.34
C LEU A 93 0.28 -20.87 34.41
N THR A 94 -1.05 -20.97 34.53
CA THR A 94 -1.99 -20.27 33.65
C THR A 94 -1.92 -18.76 33.85
N LEU A 95 -1.79 -18.27 35.09
CA LEU A 95 -1.61 -16.84 35.38
C LEU A 95 -0.29 -16.29 34.83
N ASN A 96 0.80 -17.07 34.87
CA ASN A 96 2.05 -16.70 34.23
C ASN A 96 1.88 -16.58 32.71
N THR A 97 1.20 -17.55 32.07
CA THR A 97 0.91 -17.49 30.62
C THR A 97 0.07 -16.25 30.25
N ILE A 98 -0.98 -15.94 31.01
CA ILE A 98 -1.79 -14.72 30.83
C ILE A 98 -0.90 -13.47 30.88
N THR A 99 -0.01 -13.42 31.87
CA THR A 99 0.91 -12.29 32.06
C THR A 99 1.89 -12.15 30.88
N GLU A 100 2.46 -13.25 30.38
CA GLU A 100 3.37 -13.21 29.24
C GLU A 100 2.67 -12.79 27.94
N ILE A 101 1.44 -13.26 27.69
CA ILE A 101 0.64 -12.82 26.54
C ILE A 101 0.27 -11.34 26.68
N ALA A 102 -0.10 -10.88 27.89
CA ALA A 102 -0.42 -9.48 28.15
C ALA A 102 0.78 -8.54 27.98
N LYS A 103 2.00 -9.01 28.26
CA LYS A 103 3.25 -8.25 27.98
C LYS A 103 3.60 -8.23 26.50
N SER A 104 3.11 -9.19 25.71
CA SER A 104 3.38 -9.27 24.28
C SER A 104 2.56 -8.22 23.52
N SER A 105 3.20 -7.49 22.60
CA SER A 105 2.50 -6.53 21.74
C SER A 105 1.84 -7.25 20.57
N PRO A 106 0.57 -6.92 20.20
CA PRO A 106 -0.02 -7.34 18.92
C PRO A 106 0.82 -6.98 17.72
N PHE A 107 1.59 -5.91 17.86
CA PHE A 107 2.43 -5.37 16.81
C PHE A 107 3.84 -5.95 16.86
N LYS A 108 4.13 -6.99 17.64
CA LYS A 108 5.47 -7.57 17.71
C LYS A 108 5.95 -8.03 16.33
N ASP A 109 5.07 -8.66 15.55
CA ASP A 109 5.41 -9.12 14.19
C ASP A 109 5.38 -7.97 13.18
N LEU A 110 4.67 -6.87 13.49
CA LEU A 110 4.66 -5.62 12.73
C LEU A 110 5.77 -4.63 13.15
N ALA A 111 6.52 -4.94 14.21
CA ALA A 111 7.50 -4.03 14.81
C ALA A 111 8.65 -3.73 13.84
N ASN A 112 8.91 -4.65 12.90
CA ASN A 112 9.80 -4.40 11.79
C ASN A 112 9.00 -4.03 10.53
N LEU A 113 8.68 -2.74 10.40
CA LEU A 113 7.99 -2.17 9.24
C LEU A 113 8.72 -2.46 7.92
N THR A 114 10.03 -2.69 7.93
CA THR A 114 10.80 -3.10 6.74
C THR A 114 10.44 -4.52 6.30
N ASN A 115 10.30 -5.44 7.25
CA ASN A 115 9.87 -6.82 6.98
C ASN A 115 8.41 -6.85 6.54
N VAL A 116 7.54 -6.08 7.19
CA VAL A 116 6.14 -5.94 6.78
C VAL A 116 6.04 -5.40 5.36
N ARG A 117 6.85 -4.40 5.01
CA ARG A 117 6.92 -3.87 3.65
C ARG A 117 7.41 -4.92 2.66
N ALA A 118 8.38 -5.75 3.03
CA ALA A 118 8.85 -6.83 2.18
C ALA A 118 7.75 -7.88 1.93
N ALA A 119 7.08 -8.33 3.00
CA ALA A 119 5.95 -9.25 2.95
C ALA A 119 4.77 -8.69 2.12
N LEU A 120 4.43 -7.40 2.28
CA LEU A 120 3.39 -6.71 1.50
C LEU A 120 3.74 -6.54 0.00
N ASN A 121 5.01 -6.72 -0.37
CA ASN A 121 5.44 -6.70 -1.76
C ASN A 121 5.59 -8.10 -2.36
N ASP A 122 5.45 -9.15 -1.54
CA ASP A 122 5.49 -10.55 -1.97
C ASP A 122 4.05 -11.11 -2.08
N PRO A 123 3.55 -11.38 -3.30
CA PRO A 123 2.21 -11.92 -3.51
C PRO A 123 1.98 -13.31 -2.90
N ASN A 124 3.06 -14.05 -2.62
CA ASN A 124 2.99 -15.43 -2.12
C ASN A 124 3.33 -15.53 -0.63
N HIS A 125 3.43 -14.40 0.08
CA HIS A 125 3.77 -14.42 1.49
C HIS A 125 2.62 -15.01 2.31
N GLU A 126 2.85 -16.19 2.89
CA GLU A 126 1.94 -16.81 3.85
C GLU A 126 2.19 -16.23 5.25
N TRP A 127 1.17 -15.58 5.80
CA TRP A 127 1.19 -15.11 7.19
C TRP A 127 0.88 -16.30 8.11
N THR A 128 1.82 -16.67 8.97
CA THR A 128 1.63 -17.68 10.01
C THR A 128 1.17 -17.00 11.30
N PHE A 129 0.09 -17.50 11.89
CA PHE A 129 -0.55 -16.97 13.09
C PHE A 129 -0.26 -17.85 14.32
#